data_AF-A0A6V8NU52-F1
#
_entry.id   AF-A0A6V8NU52-F1
#
_cell.length_a   1.000
_cell.length_b   1.000
_cell.length_c   1.000
_cell.angle_alpha   90.00
_cell.angle_beta   90.00
_cell.angle_gamma   90.00
#
_symmetry.space_group_name_H-M   'P 1'
#
loop_
_entity.id
_entity.type
_entity.pdbx_description
1 polymer ?
#
loop_
_entity_poly.entity_id
_entity_poly.type
_entity_poly.pdbx_seq_one_letter_code
_entity_poly.pdbx_strand_id
1 'polypeptide(L)'
;MLTMNRTKKILIGVAVALLASLLLALFALYQFSAPQSKAPEERIIINLGTSEKELINQLHAQGYIRSPLAFSMVLTIKGGHGKIEPGGYLISKAMSAWQLADSLVNHPYQRWVLLPKETEYLYFLHDQEGKIHPARTYEEHLENIEKYLR
;
A
#
# COMPACT_ATOMS: atom_id res chain seq x y z
N MET A 1 -56.90 -20.81 -14.80
CA MET A 1 -55.78 -20.23 -14.01
C MET A 1 -55.09 -21.38 -13.28
N LEU A 2 -54.01 -21.95 -13.83
CA LEU A 2 -53.34 -23.11 -13.22
C LEU A 2 -52.63 -22.67 -11.93
N THR A 3 -53.17 -23.06 -10.77
CA THR A 3 -52.56 -22.78 -9.47
C THR A 3 -51.28 -23.60 -9.31
N MET A 4 -50.15 -22.93 -9.11
CA MET A 4 -48.85 -23.57 -8.96
C MET A 4 -48.74 -24.36 -7.64
N ASN A 5 -48.37 -25.65 -7.72
CA ASN A 5 -48.19 -26.52 -6.55
C ASN A 5 -47.10 -26.00 -5.60
N ARG A 6 -47.26 -26.23 -4.28
CA ARG A 6 -46.31 -25.75 -3.24
C ARG A 6 -44.85 -26.10 -3.54
N THR A 7 -44.57 -27.30 -4.06
CA THR A 7 -43.22 -27.74 -4.44
C THR A 7 -42.62 -26.90 -5.56
N LYS A 8 -43.41 -26.54 -6.59
CA LYS A 8 -42.97 -25.66 -7.68
C LYS A 8 -42.66 -24.25 -7.17
N LYS A 9 -43.42 -23.73 -6.20
CA LYS A 9 -43.12 -22.43 -5.54
C LYS A 9 -41.79 -22.47 -4.78
N ILE A 10 -41.53 -23.54 -4.03
CA ILE A 10 -40.27 -23.73 -3.28
C ILE A 10 -39.09 -23.82 -4.25
N LEU A 11 -39.21 -24.65 -5.31
CA LEU A 11 -38.17 -24.80 -6.32
C LEU A 11 -37.81 -23.46 -6.99
N ILE A 12 -38.82 -22.65 -7.33
CA ILE A 12 -38.58 -21.30 -7.90
C ILE A 12 -37.88 -20.40 -6.89
N GLY A 13 -38.31 -20.40 -5.62
CA GLY A 13 -37.66 -19.61 -4.57
C GLY A 13 -36.18 -19.97 -4.39
N VAL A 14 -35.85 -21.26 -4.38
CA VAL A 14 -34.46 -21.73 -4.31
C VAL A 14 -33.66 -21.31 -5.54
N ALA A 15 -34.23 -21.47 -6.75
CA ALA A 15 -33.56 -21.06 -7.98
C ALA A 15 -33.26 -19.54 -8.00
N VAL A 16 -34.19 -18.71 -7.53
CA VAL A 16 -33.99 -17.26 -7.42
C VAL A 16 -32.90 -16.94 -6.39
N ALA A 17 -32.89 -17.61 -5.25
CA ALA A 17 -31.87 -17.40 -4.22
C ALA A 17 -30.47 -17.79 -4.72
N LEU A 18 -30.35 -18.90 -5.44
CA LEU A 18 -29.09 -19.33 -6.06
C LEU A 18 -28.62 -18.37 -7.16
N LEU A 19 -29.54 -17.84 -7.97
CA LEU A 19 -29.20 -16.85 -8.98
C LEU A 19 -28.73 -15.55 -8.33
N ALA A 20 -29.39 -15.09 -7.26
CA ALA A 20 -29.01 -13.89 -6.53
C ALA A 20 -27.63 -14.04 -5.87
N SER A 21 -27.34 -15.21 -5.28
CA SER A 21 -26.02 -15.48 -4.70
C SER A 21 -24.93 -15.55 -5.76
N LEU A 22 -25.21 -16.16 -6.92
CA LEU A 22 -24.29 -16.18 -8.05
C LEU A 22 -23.99 -14.77 -8.58
N LEU A 23 -25.03 -13.94 -8.76
CA LEU A 23 -24.86 -12.55 -9.20
C LEU A 23 -24.07 -11.73 -8.18
N LEU A 24 -24.33 -11.91 -6.88
CA LEU A 24 -23.57 -11.27 -5.81
C LEU A 24 -22.10 -11.69 -5.84
N ALA A 25 -21.82 -12.98 -6.05
CA ALA A 25 -20.45 -13.48 -6.18
C ALA A 25 -19.75 -12.91 -7.41
N LEU A 26 -20.42 -12.87 -8.58
CA LEU A 26 -19.87 -12.26 -9.79
C LEU A 26 -19.61 -10.76 -9.62
N PHE A 27 -20.53 -10.04 -8.98
CA PHE A 27 -20.34 -8.64 -8.64
C PHE A 27 -19.14 -8.45 -7.72
N ALA A 28 -19.03 -9.26 -6.66
CA ALA A 28 -17.88 -9.21 -5.75
C ALA A 28 -16.56 -9.46 -6.49
N LEU A 29 -16.49 -10.50 -7.34
CA LEU A 29 -15.31 -10.81 -8.15
C LEU A 29 -14.95 -9.67 -9.12
N TYR A 30 -15.94 -9.02 -9.71
CA TYR A 30 -15.73 -7.87 -10.58
C TYR A 30 -15.02 -6.72 -9.86
N GLN A 31 -15.27 -6.50 -8.56
CA GLN A 31 -14.60 -5.44 -7.80
C GLN A 31 -13.08 -5.63 -7.64
N PHE A 32 -12.60 -6.88 -7.70
CA PHE A 32 -11.15 -7.21 -7.64
C PHE A 32 -10.49 -7.26 -9.02
N SER A 33 -11.29 -7.24 -10.09
CA SER A 33 -10.80 -7.34 -11.47
C SER A 33 -10.09 -6.07 -11.94
N ALA A 34 -9.35 -6.18 -13.04
CA ALA A 34 -8.71 -5.05 -13.67
C ALA A 34 -9.74 -4.01 -14.18
N PRO A 35 -9.51 -2.71 -13.97
CA PRO A 35 -10.34 -1.63 -14.52
C PRO A 35 -10.42 -1.64 -16.05
N GLN A 36 -9.32 -1.97 -16.72
CA GLN A 36 -9.22 -2.00 -18.18
C GLN A 36 -8.64 -3.34 -18.65
N SER A 37 -9.02 -3.79 -19.86
CA SER A 37 -8.48 -5.06 -20.39
C SER A 37 -7.08 -4.91 -20.98
N LYS A 38 -6.77 -3.74 -21.54
CA LYS A 38 -5.47 -3.40 -22.13
C LYS A 38 -5.13 -1.97 -21.77
N ALA A 39 -4.00 -1.78 -21.12
CA ALA A 39 -3.47 -0.47 -20.77
C ALA A 39 -1.94 -0.56 -20.67
N PRO A 40 -1.19 0.46 -21.12
CA PRO A 40 0.26 0.46 -20.98
C PRO A 40 0.67 0.50 -19.50
N GLU A 41 1.92 0.16 -19.23
CA GLU A 41 2.53 0.46 -17.94
C GLU A 41 2.85 1.95 -17.85
N GLU A 42 2.53 2.52 -16.69
CA GLU A 42 2.71 3.92 -16.36
C GLU A 42 3.49 4.00 -15.05
N ARG A 43 4.36 5.00 -14.94
CA ARG A 43 5.07 5.27 -13.69
C ARG A 43 4.20 6.12 -12.78
N ILE A 44 3.97 5.64 -11.56
CA ILE A 44 3.39 6.44 -10.48
C ILE A 44 4.45 6.74 -9.41
N ILE A 45 4.29 7.87 -8.74
CA ILE A 45 5.15 8.28 -7.63
C ILE A 45 4.32 8.29 -6.35
N ILE A 46 4.81 7.58 -5.33
CA ILE A 46 4.31 7.61 -3.97
C ILE A 46 5.27 8.48 -3.16
N ASN A 47 4.78 9.60 -2.65
CA ASN A 47 5.59 10.58 -1.94
C ASN A 47 5.84 10.15 -0.48
N LEU A 48 6.88 10.71 0.13
CA LEU A 48 7.11 10.59 1.56
C LEU A 48 5.90 11.14 2.34
N GLY A 49 5.40 10.36 3.31
CA GLY A 49 4.27 10.75 4.14
C GLY A 49 2.88 10.50 3.54
N THR A 50 2.78 10.04 2.28
CA THR A 50 1.50 9.61 1.71
C THR A 50 0.89 8.50 2.56
N SER A 51 -0.30 8.73 3.10
CA SER A 51 -0.99 7.72 3.90
C SER A 51 -1.52 6.59 3.02
N GLU A 52 -1.66 5.38 3.57
CA GLU A 52 -2.22 4.26 2.81
C GLU A 52 -3.63 4.57 2.29
N LYS A 53 -4.47 5.21 3.11
CA LYS A 53 -5.82 5.64 2.71
C LYS A 53 -5.79 6.62 1.53
N GLU A 54 -4.88 7.59 1.57
CA GLU A 54 -4.69 8.56 0.49
C GLU A 54 -4.23 7.87 -0.79
N LEU A 55 -3.24 6.97 -0.71
CA LEU A 55 -2.78 6.17 -1.84
C LEU A 55 -3.93 5.38 -2.47
N ILE A 56 -4.72 4.66 -1.66
CA ILE A 56 -5.86 3.86 -2.15
C ILE A 56 -6.88 4.76 -2.87
N ASN A 57 -7.20 5.92 -2.30
CA ASN A 57 -8.12 6.86 -2.91
C ASN A 57 -7.57 7.43 -4.22
N GLN A 58 -6.27 7.73 -4.28
CA GLN A 58 -5.60 8.19 -5.48
C GLN A 58 -5.64 7.12 -6.59
N LEU A 59 -5.30 5.87 -6.27
CA LEU A 59 -5.35 4.74 -7.21
C LEU A 59 -6.75 4.55 -7.78
N HIS A 60 -7.78 4.74 -6.94
CA HIS A 60 -9.17 4.66 -7.38
C HIS A 60 -9.55 5.84 -8.28
N ALA A 61 -9.23 7.07 -7.87
CA ALA A 61 -9.52 8.27 -8.65
C ALA A 61 -8.84 8.27 -10.03
N GLN A 62 -7.62 7.70 -10.12
CA GLN A 62 -6.86 7.56 -11.37
C GLN A 62 -7.27 6.31 -12.18
N GLY A 63 -8.13 5.46 -11.63
CA GLY A 63 -8.69 4.29 -12.32
C GLY A 63 -7.75 3.08 -12.39
N TYR A 64 -6.77 2.97 -11.48
CA TYR A 64 -5.93 1.77 -11.34
C TYR A 64 -6.62 0.67 -10.51
N ILE A 65 -7.61 1.02 -9.69
CA ILE A 65 -8.47 0.06 -8.96
C ILE A 65 -9.94 0.40 -9.16
N ARG A 66 -10.80 -0.62 -9.14
CA ARG A 66 -12.27 -0.43 -9.22
C ARG A 66 -12.92 -0.06 -7.89
N SER A 67 -12.32 -0.48 -6.78
CA SER A 67 -12.91 -0.33 -5.45
C SER A 67 -11.83 -0.16 -4.39
N PRO A 68 -11.86 0.95 -3.62
CA PRO A 68 -10.99 1.16 -2.46
C PRO A 68 -11.09 0.02 -1.45
N LEU A 69 -12.32 -0.43 -1.16
CA LEU A 69 -12.58 -1.48 -0.18
C LEU A 69 -11.98 -2.84 -0.60
N ALA A 70 -12.23 -3.28 -1.84
CA ALA A 70 -11.64 -4.50 -2.39
C ALA A 70 -10.10 -4.46 -2.36
N PHE A 71 -9.49 -3.34 -2.74
CA PHE A 71 -8.03 -3.21 -2.70
C PHE A 71 -7.48 -3.22 -1.27
N SER A 72 -8.16 -2.56 -0.33
CA SER A 72 -7.82 -2.65 1.10
C SER A 72 -7.84 -4.09 1.60
N MET A 73 -8.84 -4.89 1.24
CA MET A 73 -8.89 -6.31 1.61
C MET A 73 -7.72 -7.09 1.03
N VAL A 74 -7.34 -6.82 -0.23
CA VAL A 74 -6.16 -7.45 -0.85
C VAL A 74 -4.90 -7.15 -0.04
N LEU A 75 -4.70 -5.89 0.38
CA LEU A 75 -3.57 -5.52 1.23
C LEU A 75 -3.61 -6.24 2.58
N THR A 76 -4.79 -6.39 3.19
CA THR A 76 -4.95 -7.17 4.43
C THR A 76 -4.55 -8.62 4.24
N ILE A 77 -5.06 -9.28 3.21
CA ILE A 77 -4.83 -10.71 2.94
C ILE A 77 -3.36 -10.98 2.60
N LYS A 78 -2.71 -10.09 1.85
CA LYS A 78 -1.28 -10.20 1.54
C LYS A 78 -0.36 -9.81 2.70
N GLY A 79 -0.90 -9.29 3.81
CA GLY A 79 -0.11 -8.69 4.88
C GLY A 79 0.74 -7.52 4.36
N GLY A 80 0.21 -6.76 3.40
CA GLY A 80 0.85 -5.64 2.72
C GLY A 80 0.66 -4.29 3.43
N HIS A 81 -0.16 -4.23 4.48
CA HIS A 81 -0.37 -2.99 5.23
C HIS A 81 0.95 -2.43 5.77
N GLY A 82 1.18 -1.15 5.49
CA GLY A 82 2.39 -0.44 5.90
C GLY A 82 3.69 -0.91 5.21
N LYS A 83 3.63 -1.82 4.22
CA LYS A 83 4.81 -2.29 3.48
C LYS A 83 5.04 -1.58 2.15
N ILE A 84 4.09 -0.76 1.71
CA ILE A 84 4.25 0.04 0.51
C ILE A 84 5.18 1.20 0.84
N GLU A 85 6.39 1.16 0.29
CA GLU A 85 7.40 2.19 0.49
C GLU A 85 7.11 3.43 -0.38
N PRO A 86 7.49 4.63 0.08
CA PRO A 86 7.60 5.78 -0.82
C PRO A 86 8.56 5.45 -1.96
N GLY A 87 8.12 5.66 -3.20
CA GLY A 87 8.83 5.14 -4.37
C GLY A 87 8.22 5.51 -5.69
N GLY A 88 8.94 5.17 -6.76
CA GLY A 88 8.39 5.08 -8.10
C GLY A 88 7.99 3.64 -8.39
N TYR A 89 6.81 3.44 -8.98
CA TYR A 89 6.27 2.12 -9.32
C TYR A 89 5.82 2.09 -10.78
N LEU A 90 6.07 0.98 -11.46
CA LEU A 90 5.51 0.71 -12.79
C LEU A 90 4.26 -0.14 -12.62
N ILE A 91 3.11 0.43 -12.99
CA ILE A 91 1.80 -0.20 -12.83
C ILE A 91 0.95 0.01 -14.08
N SER A 92 -0.10 -0.79 -14.26
CA SER A 92 -1.03 -0.68 -15.39
C SER A 92 -2.48 -0.79 -14.92
N LYS A 93 -3.39 -0.09 -15.60
CA LYS A 93 -4.85 -0.23 -15.41
C LYS A 93 -5.38 -1.60 -15.87
N ALA A 94 -4.52 -2.41 -16.49
CA ALA A 94 -4.77 -3.81 -16.82
C ALA A 94 -4.45 -4.78 -15.67
N MET A 95 -3.89 -4.28 -14.57
CA MET A 95 -3.65 -5.09 -13.37
C MET A 95 -4.93 -5.24 -12.56
N SER A 96 -5.21 -6.47 -12.12
CA SER A 96 -6.19 -6.72 -11.05
C SER A 96 -5.72 -6.12 -9.72
N ALA A 97 -6.62 -5.98 -8.75
CA ALA A 97 -6.28 -5.53 -7.41
C ALA A 97 -5.14 -6.36 -6.79
N TRP A 98 -5.12 -7.68 -7.04
CA TRP A 98 -4.10 -8.61 -6.56
C TRP A 98 -2.72 -8.37 -7.16
N GLN A 99 -2.66 -8.14 -8.47
CA GLN A 99 -1.41 -7.87 -9.20
C GLN A 99 -0.87 -6.49 -8.86
N LEU A 100 -1.76 -5.49 -8.77
CA LEU A 100 -1.36 -4.14 -8.39
C LEU A 100 -0.80 -4.12 -6.96
N ALA A 101 -1.47 -4.78 -6.00
CA ALA A 101 -0.96 -4.89 -4.64
C ALA A 101 0.40 -5.62 -4.59
N ASP A 102 0.61 -6.62 -5.45
CA ASP A 102 1.90 -7.28 -5.57
C ASP A 102 3.02 -6.34 -6.01
N SER A 103 2.75 -5.56 -7.07
CA SER A 103 3.70 -4.59 -7.60
C SER A 103 4.07 -3.54 -6.54
N LEU A 104 3.08 -3.01 -5.83
CA LEU A 104 3.32 -1.98 -4.80
C LEU A 104 4.05 -2.48 -3.56
N VAL A 105 3.85 -3.74 -3.17
CA VAL A 105 4.45 -4.30 -1.95
C VAL A 105 5.82 -4.92 -2.23
N ASN A 106 5.99 -5.61 -3.36
CA ASN A 106 7.16 -6.45 -3.61
C ASN A 106 8.09 -5.93 -4.72
N HIS A 107 7.62 -5.00 -5.57
CA HIS A 107 8.35 -4.59 -6.78
C HIS A 107 8.46 -3.06 -6.95
N PRO A 108 9.09 -2.34 -6.00
CA PRO A 108 9.40 -0.93 -6.20
C PRO A 108 10.38 -0.76 -7.36
N TYR A 109 10.04 0.11 -8.31
CA TYR A 109 10.91 0.43 -9.45
C TYR A 109 11.98 1.46 -9.06
N GLN A 110 11.65 2.39 -8.16
CA GLN A 110 12.55 3.39 -7.59
C GLN A 110 12.24 3.55 -6.11
N ARG A 111 13.27 3.73 -5.28
CA ARG A 111 13.13 4.03 -3.85
C ARG A 111 13.57 5.45 -3.56
N TRP A 112 12.88 6.13 -2.65
CA TRP A 112 13.36 7.41 -2.13
C TRP A 112 14.46 7.14 -1.10
N VAL A 113 15.58 7.86 -1.23
CA VAL A 113 16.69 7.79 -0.28
C VAL A 113 16.88 9.18 0.30
N LEU A 114 16.98 9.27 1.62
CA LEU A 114 17.38 10.48 2.31
C LEU A 114 18.91 10.56 2.25
N LEU A 115 19.44 11.55 1.55
CA LEU A 115 20.87 11.82 1.56
C LEU A 115 21.22 12.53 2.85
N PRO A 116 22.18 12.02 3.65
CA PRO A 116 22.63 12.73 4.83
C PRO A 116 23.26 14.06 4.43
N LYS A 117 23.13 15.06 5.30
CA LYS A 117 23.87 16.31 5.12
C LYS A 117 25.36 16.04 5.32
N GLU A 118 26.18 16.50 4.37
CA GLU A 118 27.63 16.51 4.52
C GLU A 118 28.01 17.21 5.84
N THR A 119 28.91 16.58 6.61
CA THR A 119 29.32 17.03 7.94
C THR A 119 30.83 16.97 8.07
N GLU A 120 31.41 18.05 8.61
CA GLU A 120 32.86 18.14 8.91
C GLU A 120 33.25 17.38 10.19
N TYR A 121 32.26 16.93 10.96
CA TYR A 121 32.50 16.26 12.24
C TYR A 121 32.95 14.81 12.04
N LEU A 122 34.16 14.49 12.51
CA LEU A 122 34.76 13.16 12.44
C LEU A 122 34.45 12.29 13.67
N TYR A 123 34.13 12.94 14.79
CA TYR A 123 33.88 12.29 16.07
C TYR A 123 32.54 12.77 16.65
N PHE A 124 31.90 11.95 17.47
CA PHE A 124 30.73 12.34 18.24
C PHE A 124 30.64 11.52 19.52
N LEU A 125 30.02 12.09 20.55
CA LEU A 125 29.57 11.37 21.75
C LEU A 125 28.15 11.80 22.09
N HIS A 126 27.46 11.01 22.91
CA HIS A 126 26.18 11.41 23.50
C HIS A 126 26.33 11.50 25.02
N ASP A 127 25.73 12.51 25.64
CA ASP A 127 25.70 12.65 27.11
C ASP A 127 24.62 11.74 27.75
N GLN A 128 24.48 11.82 29.07
CA GLN A 128 23.51 11.04 29.85
C GLN A 128 22.05 11.34 29.44
N GLU A 129 21.79 12.54 28.92
CA GLU A 129 20.50 12.98 28.39
C GLU A 129 20.26 12.55 26.93
N GLY A 130 21.24 11.89 26.29
CA GLY A 130 21.16 11.42 24.91
C GLY A 130 21.42 12.50 23.86
N LYS A 131 21.91 13.68 24.26
CA LYS A 131 22.26 14.76 23.33
C LYS A 131 23.62 14.50 22.70
N ILE A 132 23.66 14.59 21.36
CA ILE A 132 24.88 14.39 20.56
C ILE A 132 25.76 15.65 20.62
N HIS A 133 27.05 15.47 20.94
CA HIS A 133 28.11 16.48 20.90
C HIS A 133 29.15 16.09 19.85
N PRO A 134 29.08 16.68 18.64
CA PRO A 134 30.01 16.35 17.56
C PRO A 134 31.33 17.12 17.69
N ALA A 135 32.40 16.57 17.12
CA ALA A 135 33.76 17.13 17.12
C ALA A 135 34.44 16.91 15.77
N ARG A 136 35.15 17.94 15.28
CA ARG A 136 35.88 17.90 14.00
C ARG A 136 37.23 17.22 14.14
N THR A 137 37.85 17.34 15.31
CA THR A 137 39.17 16.75 15.60
C THR A 137 39.12 15.85 16.83
N TYR A 138 40.18 15.07 17.02
CA TYR A 138 40.32 14.22 18.19
C TYR A 138 40.46 15.04 19.48
N GLU A 139 41.13 16.18 19.42
CA GLU A 139 41.29 17.09 20.56
C GLU A 139 39.94 17.68 21.01
N GLU A 140 39.12 18.16 20.07
CA GLU A 140 37.74 18.62 20.36
C GLU A 140 36.90 17.47 20.96
N HIS A 141 37.11 16.24 20.51
CA HIS A 141 36.41 15.07 21.05
C HIS A 141 36.81 14.80 22.51
N LEU A 142 38.10 14.89 22.85
CA LEU A 142 38.57 14.74 24.23
C LEU A 142 38.00 15.83 25.15
N GLU A 143 37.94 17.08 24.69
CA GLU A 143 37.29 18.18 25.43
C GLU A 143 35.80 17.89 25.66
N ASN A 144 35.10 17.38 24.65
CA ASN A 144 33.70 16.97 24.80
C ASN A 144 33.55 15.84 25.84
N ILE A 145 34.46 14.86 25.90
CA ILE A 145 34.42 13.78 26.90
C ILE A 145 34.50 14.37 28.30
N GLU A 146 35.46 15.26 28.55
CA GLU A 146 35.63 15.87 29.86
C GLU A 146 34.43 16.70 30.29
N LYS A 147 33.79 17.38 29.33
CA LYS A 147 32.70 18.31 29.60
C LYS A 147 31.34 17.64 29.76
N TYR A 148 31.09 16.53 29.07
CA TYR A 148 29.75 15.97 28.91
C TYR A 148 29.59 14.52 29.41
N LEU A 149 30.68 13.81 29.73
CA LEU A 149 30.63 12.42 30.22
C LEU A 149 31.06 12.24 31.68
N ARG A 150 31.05 13.30 32.48
CA ARG A 150 31.35 13.25 33.91
C ARG A 150 30.10 13.20 34.78
#